data_AF-A0A5P2D1I3-F1
#
_entry.id   AF-A0A5P2D1I3-F1
#
_cell.length_a   1.000
_cell.length_b   1.000
_cell.length_c   1.000
_cell.angle_alpha   90.00
_cell.angle_beta   90.00
_cell.angle_gamma   90.00
#
_symmetry.space_group_name_H-M   'P 1'
#
loop_
_entity.id
_entity.type
_entity.pdbx_description
1 polymer ?
#
loop_
_entity_poly.entity_id
_entity_poly.type
_entity_poly.pdbx_seq_one_letter_code
_entity_poly.pdbx_strand_id
1 'polypeptide(L)'
;MTTQSHQIHPVAPRRTYLIGRARPNAIVGKNRETGEIALIIVGAFLGMMSGLLVPALTLRIVSLVGFPMLALAAVYVPYRGRTFYKWFEINRSFKRTLRRGTTYRSGAMEAGTRAADGREIEVGPPPGIGRISWLAAPFGPDEIAVLLHADRRTVTAAIEIEGPGVGLRDSEDQEALVDRFGTLLKHVANGDGFVTRLQMLARTLPADPDAHAKDVAQRGDTHAPGWLRDSYDQLQSMVSTSSEQHRAYLVACMHYTRELAAEAHTIARATHDRKGRRLDKDAGLAVVMARELTDICARLAEADIRVRQPLGQGRLASLVHSMYDPDHPIDHIQAMTKRNAWPAELDAMEPTYLQAKTRESATRAPWCHATAWVKEWPMTPVGVNFLAPLLVHTPDVIRTVAVTMDLEPTEIAIERMLTEKTNDEADASRAAKMNRTVDPRDIAAHGRLDQRGEDLASGAAGVNLVGYITVSSRSPEALARDKRTIRASAGKSYLKLEWCDREHHRAFVNTLPFATGIRR
;
A
#
# COMPACT_ATOMS: atom_id res chain seq x y z
N MET A 1 7.31 15.98 -63.89
CA MET A 1 6.85 14.89 -63.00
C MET A 1 7.87 14.73 -61.89
N THR A 2 7.61 15.36 -60.75
CA THR A 2 8.44 15.33 -59.55
C THR A 2 8.03 14.15 -58.69
N THR A 3 8.92 13.17 -58.53
CA THR A 3 8.79 12.08 -57.55
C THR A 3 9.11 12.63 -56.16
N GLN A 4 8.10 12.71 -55.29
CA GLN A 4 8.25 13.03 -53.87
C GLN A 4 9.03 11.91 -53.17
N SER A 5 10.13 12.28 -52.53
CA SER A 5 10.86 11.46 -51.58
C SER A 5 10.03 11.30 -50.30
N HIS A 6 9.66 10.07 -49.97
CA HIS A 6 9.16 9.72 -48.63
C HIS A 6 10.28 9.93 -47.61
N GLN A 7 10.20 11.00 -46.83
CA GLN A 7 10.97 11.15 -45.60
C GLN A 7 10.42 10.15 -44.58
N ILE A 8 11.23 9.14 -44.27
CA ILE A 8 11.00 8.24 -43.13
C ILE A 8 11.32 9.07 -41.88
N HIS A 9 10.30 9.51 -41.15
CA HIS A 9 10.50 10.08 -39.83
C HIS A 9 11.15 9.00 -38.92
N PRO A 10 12.28 9.29 -38.26
CA PRO A 10 12.84 8.37 -37.28
C PRO A 10 11.84 8.20 -36.14
N VAL A 11 11.32 6.98 -35.97
CA VAL A 11 10.51 6.63 -34.80
C VAL A 11 11.39 6.87 -33.57
N ALA A 12 11.03 7.88 -32.78
CA ALA A 12 11.73 8.18 -31.54
C ALA A 12 11.77 6.89 -30.67
N PRO A 13 12.93 6.50 -30.13
CA PRO A 13 13.01 5.33 -29.28
C PRO A 13 12.10 5.53 -28.07
N ARG A 14 11.14 4.62 -27.88
CA ARG A 14 10.19 4.66 -26.75
C ARG A 14 10.94 4.77 -25.43
N ARG A 15 10.51 5.69 -24.56
CA ARG A 15 11.12 5.81 -23.24
C ARG A 15 10.77 4.58 -22.42
N THR A 16 11.80 3.99 -21.81
CA THR A 16 11.62 2.81 -20.96
C THR A 16 11.96 3.15 -19.53
N TYR A 17 11.19 2.60 -18.59
CA TYR A 17 11.31 2.88 -17.17
C TYR A 17 11.91 1.69 -16.44
N LEU A 18 12.77 2.00 -15.46
CA LEU A 18 13.41 1.02 -14.58
C LEU A 18 13.14 1.43 -13.14
N ILE A 19 12.51 0.53 -12.37
CA ILE A 19 12.18 0.79 -10.96
C ILE A 19 13.25 0.20 -10.04
N GLY A 20 13.78 -0.97 -10.41
CA GLY A 20 14.88 -1.62 -9.69
C GLY A 20 14.46 -2.36 -8.41
N ARG A 21 15.44 -2.96 -7.76
CA ARG A 21 15.27 -3.74 -6.52
C ARG A 21 15.79 -2.95 -5.33
N ALA A 22 15.01 -2.90 -4.24
CA ALA A 22 15.52 -2.47 -2.95
C ALA A 22 16.64 -3.42 -2.49
N ARG A 23 17.90 -2.94 -2.46
CA ARG A 23 19.00 -3.71 -1.88
C ARG A 23 18.94 -3.60 -0.34
N PRO A 24 19.05 -4.70 0.41
CA PRO A 24 19.35 -4.61 1.83
C PRO A 24 20.78 -4.10 1.97
N ASN A 25 20.92 -2.85 2.42
CA ASN A 25 22.23 -2.23 2.59
C ASN A 25 23.05 -2.96 3.67
N ALA A 26 24.32 -3.21 3.31
CA ALA A 26 25.43 -3.71 4.11
C ALA A 26 25.31 -5.14 4.69
N ILE A 27 26.37 -5.93 4.49
CA ILE A 27 26.59 -7.26 5.11
C ILE A 27 26.67 -7.14 6.65
N VAL A 28 27.03 -5.97 7.18
CA VAL A 28 27.10 -5.66 8.61
C VAL A 28 26.65 -4.22 8.89
N GLY A 29 25.80 -4.03 9.92
CA GLY A 29 25.89 -2.86 10.80
C GLY A 29 24.86 -1.74 10.68
N LYS A 30 24.10 -1.58 9.58
CA LYS A 30 23.18 -0.43 9.48
C LYS A 30 21.69 -0.76 9.29
N ASN A 31 21.33 -1.82 8.56
CA ASN A 31 19.92 -2.13 8.26
C ASN A 31 19.48 -3.55 8.62
N ARG A 32 20.25 -4.28 9.44
CA ARG A 32 19.79 -5.57 9.96
C ARG A 32 18.82 -5.38 11.12
N GLU A 33 17.80 -6.23 11.16
CA GLU A 33 16.90 -6.28 12.29
C GLU A 33 17.71 -6.57 13.55
N THR A 34 17.45 -5.84 14.64
CA THR A 34 18.15 -5.99 15.92
C THR A 34 18.20 -7.44 16.39
N GLY A 35 17.17 -8.21 16.03
CA GLY A 35 17.08 -9.63 16.31
C GLY A 35 18.02 -10.54 15.50
N GLU A 36 18.34 -10.20 14.25
CA GLU A 36 19.36 -10.93 13.45
C GLU A 36 20.75 -10.72 14.07
N ILE A 37 21.06 -9.48 14.48
CA ILE A 37 22.32 -9.14 15.16
C ILE A 37 22.40 -9.88 16.50
N ALA A 38 21.32 -9.86 17.30
CA ALA A 38 21.27 -10.57 18.56
C ALA A 38 21.49 -12.09 18.39
N LEU A 39 20.93 -12.71 17.34
CA LEU A 39 21.13 -14.14 17.09
C LEU A 39 22.61 -14.46 16.78
N ILE A 40 23.28 -13.63 15.98
CA ILE A 40 24.71 -13.79 15.68
C ILE A 40 25.54 -13.66 16.96
N ILE A 41 25.27 -12.64 17.78
CA ILE A 41 25.97 -12.40 19.05
C ILE A 41 25.76 -13.58 20.00
N VAL A 42 24.53 -14.07 20.15
CA VAL A 42 24.21 -15.22 21.00
C VAL A 42 24.88 -16.50 20.48
N GLY A 43 24.90 -16.73 19.16
CA GLY A 43 25.61 -17.86 18.56
C GLY A 43 27.12 -17.81 18.83
N ALA A 44 27.73 -16.64 18.71
CA ALA A 44 29.14 -16.41 19.04
C ALA A 44 29.43 -16.63 20.53
N PHE A 45 28.56 -16.11 21.40
CA PHE A 45 28.66 -16.29 22.85
C PHE A 45 28.53 -17.77 23.25
N LEU A 46 27.55 -18.49 22.72
CA LEU A 46 27.36 -19.91 22.99
C LEU A 46 28.54 -20.75 22.52
N GLY A 47 29.10 -20.44 21.34
CA GLY A 47 30.34 -21.08 20.87
C GLY A 47 31.52 -20.82 21.81
N MET A 48 31.71 -19.57 22.25
CA MET A 48 32.79 -19.21 23.17
C MET A 48 32.64 -19.89 24.54
N MET A 49 31.41 -19.93 25.08
CA MET A 49 31.10 -20.61 26.33
C MET A 49 31.24 -22.13 26.25
N SER A 50 30.82 -22.76 25.15
CA SER A 50 31.03 -24.20 24.95
C SER A 50 32.51 -24.54 24.81
N GLY A 51 33.31 -23.61 24.28
CA GLY A 51 34.77 -23.65 24.29
C GLY A 51 35.40 -23.69 25.68
N LEU A 52 34.72 -23.23 26.74
CA LEU A 52 35.22 -23.22 28.12
C LEU A 52 34.64 -24.36 28.96
N LEU A 53 33.38 -24.73 28.72
CA LEU A 53 32.62 -25.63 29.58
C LEU A 53 32.65 -27.10 29.13
N VAL A 54 32.99 -27.39 27.86
CA VAL A 54 32.97 -28.76 27.33
C VAL A 54 34.36 -29.40 27.47
N PRO A 55 34.51 -30.48 28.28
CA PRO A 55 35.81 -31.08 28.56
C PRO A 55 36.33 -31.97 27.42
N ALA A 56 35.43 -32.53 26.60
CA ALA A 56 35.80 -33.37 25.47
C ALA A 56 36.24 -32.52 24.26
N LEU A 57 37.48 -32.69 23.81
CA LEU A 57 38.10 -31.85 22.77
C LEU A 57 37.33 -31.85 21.43
N THR A 58 36.82 -33.00 21.00
CA THR A 58 36.02 -33.12 19.76
C THR A 58 34.71 -32.34 19.86
N LEU A 59 33.95 -32.53 20.94
CA LEU A 59 32.70 -31.81 21.19
C LEU A 59 32.92 -30.31 21.40
N ARG A 60 34.05 -29.94 22.01
CA ARG A 60 34.47 -28.54 22.20
C ARG A 60 34.69 -27.84 20.87
N ILE A 61 35.45 -28.44 19.95
CA ILE A 61 35.71 -27.85 18.62
C ILE A 61 34.41 -27.77 17.81
N VAL A 62 33.61 -28.85 17.80
CA VAL A 62 32.34 -28.91 17.07
C VAL A 62 31.35 -27.85 17.57
N SER A 63 31.24 -27.64 18.88
CA SER A 63 30.33 -26.64 19.44
C SER A 63 30.83 -25.20 19.26
N LEU A 64 32.13 -24.98 19.45
CA LEU A 64 32.78 -23.66 19.29
C LEU A 64 32.57 -23.10 17.87
N VAL A 65 32.70 -23.95 16.85
CA VAL A 65 32.48 -23.57 15.44
C VAL A 65 31.01 -23.71 15.04
N GLY A 66 30.33 -24.74 15.54
CA GLY A 66 28.97 -25.08 15.16
C GLY A 66 27.93 -24.04 15.55
N PHE A 67 27.98 -23.48 16.76
CA PHE A 67 27.00 -22.46 17.18
C PHE A 67 27.09 -21.16 16.36
N PRO A 68 28.27 -20.55 16.15
CA PRO A 68 28.40 -19.40 15.25
C PRO A 68 28.00 -19.74 13.80
N MET A 69 28.40 -20.91 13.29
CA MET A 69 28.07 -21.32 11.93
C MET A 69 26.56 -21.51 11.74
N LEU A 70 25.85 -22.09 12.72
CA LEU A 70 24.40 -22.24 12.69
C LEU A 70 23.69 -20.88 12.78
N ALA A 71 24.17 -19.96 13.63
CA ALA A 71 23.61 -18.61 13.72
C ALA A 71 23.79 -17.85 12.40
N LEU A 72 24.98 -17.93 11.79
CA LEU A 72 25.23 -17.38 10.46
C LEU A 72 24.35 -18.06 9.41
N ALA A 73 24.22 -19.39 9.41
CA ALA A 73 23.36 -20.10 8.48
C ALA A 73 21.89 -19.66 8.62
N ALA A 74 21.40 -19.48 9.85
CA ALA A 74 20.03 -19.04 10.10
C ALA A 74 19.74 -17.62 9.59
N VAL A 75 20.74 -16.75 9.58
CA VAL A 75 20.62 -15.35 9.13
C VAL A 75 20.91 -15.19 7.63
N TYR A 76 21.80 -15.99 7.04
CA TYR A 76 22.27 -15.79 5.67
C TYR A 76 21.71 -16.80 4.66
N VAL A 77 21.33 -18.01 5.07
CA VAL A 77 20.83 -19.02 4.14
C VAL A 77 19.35 -18.75 3.83
N PRO A 78 19.00 -18.51 2.55
CA PRO A 78 17.61 -18.33 2.17
C PRO A 78 16.85 -19.66 2.23
N TYR A 79 15.70 -19.65 2.90
CA TYR A 79 14.72 -20.73 2.95
C TYR A 79 13.37 -20.22 2.46
N ARG A 80 12.85 -20.80 1.37
CA ARG A 80 11.59 -20.37 0.70
C ARG A 80 11.53 -18.86 0.42
N GLY A 81 12.67 -18.27 0.06
CA GLY A 81 12.76 -16.86 -0.33
C GLY A 81 12.92 -15.83 0.81
N ARG A 82 12.97 -16.25 2.08
CA ARG A 82 13.33 -15.44 3.26
C ARG A 82 14.42 -16.14 4.09
N THR A 83 15.04 -15.48 5.05
CA THR A 83 16.01 -16.12 5.96
C THR A 83 15.28 -17.00 6.99
N PHE A 84 15.97 -18.01 7.55
CA PHE A 84 15.37 -18.84 8.62
C PHE A 84 14.95 -18.00 9.81
N TYR A 85 15.75 -16.99 10.18
CA TYR A 85 15.41 -16.05 11.26
C TYR A 85 14.06 -15.37 11.04
N LYS A 86 13.82 -14.83 9.83
CA LYS A 86 12.56 -14.17 9.49
C LYS A 86 11.38 -15.13 9.60
N TRP A 87 11.52 -16.35 9.09
CA TRP A 87 10.49 -17.39 9.28
C TRP A 87 10.25 -17.73 10.74
N PHE A 88 11.29 -17.79 11.57
CA PHE A 88 11.15 -18.00 12.99
C PHE A 88 10.35 -16.85 13.65
N GLU A 89 10.63 -15.60 13.31
CA GLU A 89 9.87 -14.46 13.85
C GLU A 89 8.41 -14.47 13.42
N ILE A 90 8.15 -14.73 12.14
CA ILE A 90 6.79 -14.88 11.59
C ILE A 90 6.05 -15.99 12.33
N ASN A 91 6.68 -17.15 12.50
CA ASN A 91 6.06 -18.29 13.18
C ASN A 91 5.84 -18.01 14.66
N ARG A 92 6.78 -17.32 15.32
CA ARG A 92 6.67 -16.94 16.72
C ARG A 92 5.55 -15.94 16.94
N SER A 93 5.46 -14.91 16.09
CA SER A 93 4.38 -13.93 16.14
C SER A 93 3.04 -14.61 15.86
N PHE A 94 2.92 -15.37 14.76
CA PHE A 94 1.72 -16.13 14.42
C PHE A 94 1.28 -17.10 15.52
N LYS A 95 2.17 -17.91 16.10
CA LYS A 95 1.86 -18.80 17.23
C LYS A 95 1.42 -18.04 18.47
N ARG A 96 2.01 -16.88 18.75
CA ARG A 96 1.58 -16.00 19.85
C ARG A 96 0.18 -15.45 19.59
N THR A 97 -0.12 -15.09 18.35
CA THR A 97 -1.44 -14.61 17.93
C THR A 97 -2.46 -15.75 18.08
N LEU A 98 -2.17 -16.96 17.59
CA LEU A 98 -3.03 -18.16 17.78
C LEU A 98 -3.34 -18.44 19.26
N ARG A 99 -2.35 -18.36 20.16
CA ARG A 99 -2.54 -18.58 21.60
C ARG A 99 -3.44 -17.54 22.28
N ARG A 100 -3.53 -16.33 21.72
CA ARG A 100 -4.37 -15.24 22.26
C ARG A 100 -5.80 -15.27 21.74
N GLY A 101 -6.10 -16.12 20.73
CA GLY A 101 -7.32 -16.03 19.94
C GLY A 101 -7.24 -14.85 18.98
N THR A 102 -7.25 -15.10 17.68
CA THR A 102 -7.13 -14.04 16.66
C THR A 102 -8.46 -13.59 16.10
N THR A 103 -9.55 -14.19 16.57
CA THR A 103 -10.91 -13.80 16.23
C THR A 103 -11.19 -12.47 16.92
N TYR A 104 -10.94 -11.39 16.20
CA TYR A 104 -11.46 -10.09 16.58
C TYR A 104 -12.98 -10.15 16.48
N ARG A 105 -13.66 -9.78 17.56
CA ARG A 105 -15.09 -9.53 17.58
C ARG A 105 -15.29 -8.07 17.97
N SER A 106 -15.98 -7.34 17.11
CA SER A 106 -16.24 -5.92 17.32
C SER A 106 -17.19 -5.75 18.52
N GLY A 107 -16.72 -5.04 19.55
CA GLY A 107 -17.55 -4.68 20.72
C GLY A 107 -18.63 -3.63 20.42
N ALA A 108 -18.89 -3.29 19.16
CA ALA A 108 -19.83 -2.25 18.80
C ALA A 108 -21.30 -2.66 18.85
N MET A 109 -21.63 -3.92 19.14
CA MET A 109 -22.99 -4.22 19.61
C MET A 109 -23.16 -3.81 21.08
N GLU A 110 -22.10 -4.02 21.88
CA GLU A 110 -22.11 -3.84 23.33
C GLU A 110 -21.76 -2.40 23.76
N ALA A 111 -21.05 -1.65 22.92
CA ALA A 111 -20.51 -0.35 23.32
C ALA A 111 -21.59 0.72 23.59
N GLY A 112 -22.83 0.55 23.12
CA GLY A 112 -23.92 1.50 23.35
C GLY A 112 -23.65 2.95 22.88
N THR A 113 -24.43 3.88 23.43
CA THR A 113 -24.30 5.32 23.24
C THR A 113 -24.06 6.00 24.58
N ARG A 114 -23.26 7.07 24.61
CA ARG A 114 -23.03 7.82 25.85
C ARG A 114 -24.31 8.58 26.24
N ALA A 115 -24.77 8.37 27.47
CA ALA A 115 -26.05 8.91 27.97
C ALA A 115 -26.12 10.46 27.99
N ALA A 116 -24.97 11.14 28.11
CA ALA A 116 -24.92 12.60 28.24
C ALA A 116 -25.06 13.37 26.92
N ASP A 117 -24.57 12.81 25.81
CA ASP A 117 -24.47 13.50 24.51
C ASP A 117 -25.08 12.70 23.34
N GLY A 118 -25.61 11.50 23.61
CA GLY A 118 -26.17 10.60 22.60
C GLY A 118 -25.15 10.07 21.59
N ARG A 119 -23.85 10.33 21.78
CA ARG A 119 -22.81 9.94 20.82
C ARG A 119 -22.50 8.46 20.94
N GLU A 120 -22.29 7.82 19.80
CA GLU A 120 -21.83 6.43 19.76
C GLU A 120 -20.47 6.29 20.44
N ILE A 121 -20.33 5.25 21.27
CA ILE A 121 -19.04 4.91 21.86
C ILE A 121 -18.16 4.27 20.78
N GLU A 122 -16.95 4.82 20.64
CA GLU A 122 -15.96 4.35 19.68
C GLU A 122 -15.51 2.93 20.00
N VAL A 123 -15.29 2.15 18.94
CA VAL A 123 -14.77 0.78 19.05
C VAL A 123 -13.42 0.69 18.37
N GLY A 124 -12.51 0.02 19.05
CA GLY A 124 -11.15 -0.17 18.58
C GLY A 124 -11.11 -0.96 17.26
N PRO A 125 -10.17 -0.65 16.36
CA PRO A 125 -10.04 -1.32 15.08
C PRO A 125 -9.54 -2.77 15.24
N PRO A 126 -9.67 -3.60 14.19
CA PRO A 126 -9.14 -4.95 14.19
C PRO A 126 -7.60 -5.01 14.33
N PRO A 127 -7.05 -6.18 14.70
CA PRO A 127 -5.61 -6.40 14.80
C PRO A 127 -4.83 -5.98 13.54
N GLY A 128 -3.64 -5.42 13.73
CA GLY A 128 -2.77 -4.95 12.65
C GLY A 128 -2.90 -3.45 12.35
N ILE A 129 -4.06 -2.87 12.61
CA ILE A 129 -4.30 -1.43 12.40
C ILE A 129 -3.65 -0.59 13.51
N GLY A 130 -3.74 -1.02 14.77
CA GLY A 130 -3.27 -0.23 15.91
C GLY A 130 -4.26 0.88 16.28
N ARG A 131 -3.92 1.76 17.22
CA ARG A 131 -4.85 2.81 17.67
C ARG A 131 -4.99 3.92 16.62
N ILE A 132 -6.24 4.18 16.23
CA ILE A 132 -6.62 5.24 15.29
C ILE A 132 -7.66 6.16 15.90
N SER A 133 -7.47 7.48 15.72
CA SER A 133 -8.47 8.50 16.02
C SER A 133 -8.98 9.15 14.74
N TRP A 134 -10.30 9.32 14.64
CA TRP A 134 -10.97 9.91 13.48
C TRP A 134 -11.31 11.37 13.76
N LEU A 135 -10.81 12.25 12.89
CA LEU A 135 -11.11 13.67 12.90
C LEU A 135 -11.80 14.06 11.61
N ALA A 136 -12.44 15.23 11.59
CA ALA A 136 -12.95 15.86 10.39
C ALA A 136 -12.39 17.27 10.28
N ALA A 137 -12.11 17.70 9.06
CA ALA A 137 -11.78 19.08 8.74
C ALA A 137 -12.65 19.56 7.56
N PRO A 138 -12.99 20.86 7.50
CA PRO A 138 -13.60 21.45 6.32
C PRO A 138 -12.71 21.28 5.08
N PHE A 139 -13.30 20.92 3.95
CA PHE A 139 -12.60 20.77 2.67
C PHE A 139 -13.49 21.31 1.54
N GLY A 140 -13.38 22.60 1.28
CA GLY A 140 -14.31 23.31 0.39
C GLY A 140 -15.76 23.27 0.94
N PRO A 141 -16.76 22.89 0.12
CA PRO A 141 -18.14 22.72 0.59
C PRO A 141 -18.35 21.42 1.40
N ASP A 142 -17.43 20.47 1.28
CA ASP A 142 -17.48 19.16 1.91
C ASP A 142 -16.63 19.10 3.19
N GLU A 143 -16.61 17.94 3.84
CA GLU A 143 -15.64 17.60 4.88
C GLU A 143 -14.72 16.48 4.41
N ILE A 144 -13.53 16.42 5.01
CA ILE A 144 -12.60 15.30 4.84
C ILE A 144 -12.30 14.64 6.17
N ALA A 145 -12.26 13.31 6.16
CA ALA A 145 -11.83 12.54 7.32
C ALA A 145 -10.30 12.50 7.39
N VAL A 146 -9.78 12.76 8.59
CA VAL A 146 -8.35 12.70 8.89
C VAL A 146 -8.12 11.67 9.99
N LEU A 147 -7.22 10.73 9.73
CA LEU A 147 -6.90 9.62 10.64
C LEU A 147 -5.56 9.88 11.32
N LEU A 148 -5.55 9.88 12.65
CA LEU A 148 -4.34 9.90 13.47
C LEU A 148 -3.96 8.46 13.84
N HIS A 149 -2.80 8.00 13.37
CA HIS A 149 -2.27 6.67 13.65
C HIS A 149 -1.25 6.75 14.80
N ALA A 150 -1.69 6.48 16.03
CA ALA A 150 -0.85 6.71 17.22
C ALA A 150 0.41 5.82 17.22
N ASP A 151 0.27 4.55 16.83
CA ASP A 151 1.37 3.59 16.89
C ASP A 151 2.41 3.82 15.77
N ARG A 152 2.01 4.43 14.66
CA ARG A 152 2.89 4.77 13.51
C ARG A 152 3.35 6.22 13.52
N ARG A 153 2.75 7.07 14.35
CA ARG A 153 2.99 8.53 14.39
C ARG A 153 2.78 9.16 13.01
N THR A 154 1.66 8.83 12.37
CA THR A 154 1.29 9.38 11.06
C THR A 154 -0.11 9.95 11.08
N VAL A 155 -0.35 10.94 10.22
CA VAL A 155 -1.66 11.57 9.97
C VAL A 155 -2.00 11.33 8.51
N THR A 156 -3.17 10.79 8.21
CA THR A 156 -3.56 10.46 6.83
C THR A 156 -4.94 10.96 6.44
N ALA A 157 -5.10 11.35 5.19
CA ALA A 157 -6.39 11.66 4.57
C ALA A 157 -6.44 11.08 3.16
N ALA A 158 -7.64 10.76 2.69
CA ALA A 158 -7.84 10.10 1.40
C ALA A 158 -8.87 10.85 0.55
N ILE A 159 -8.63 10.85 -0.75
CA ILE A 159 -9.52 11.38 -1.78
C ILE A 159 -9.73 10.33 -2.85
N GLU A 160 -10.91 10.34 -3.47
CA GLU A 160 -11.14 9.56 -4.68
C GLU A 160 -10.70 10.36 -5.89
N ILE A 161 -9.98 9.69 -6.78
CA ILE A 161 -9.43 10.27 -8.00
C ILE A 161 -9.86 9.45 -9.22
N GLU A 162 -9.84 10.12 -10.36
CA GLU A 162 -10.12 9.54 -11.67
C GLU A 162 -8.94 9.85 -12.59
N GLY A 163 -8.34 8.81 -13.15
CA GLY A 163 -7.17 8.95 -14.00
C GLY A 163 -7.54 9.40 -15.43
N PRO A 164 -6.58 9.99 -16.18
CA PRO A 164 -6.80 10.56 -17.52
C PRO A 164 -7.10 9.56 -18.65
N GLY A 165 -7.26 8.27 -18.34
CA GLY A 165 -7.42 7.22 -19.35
C GLY A 165 -6.13 6.87 -20.11
N VAL A 166 -5.00 6.73 -19.40
CA VAL A 166 -3.65 6.52 -19.96
C VAL A 166 -3.61 5.41 -21.03
N GLY A 167 -4.35 4.32 -20.85
CA GLY A 167 -4.36 3.18 -21.77
C GLY A 167 -4.91 3.44 -23.17
N LEU A 168 -5.65 4.53 -23.37
CA LEU A 168 -6.29 4.89 -24.65
C LEU A 168 -5.51 5.96 -25.43
N ARG A 169 -4.42 6.49 -24.87
CA ARG A 169 -3.63 7.56 -25.48
C ARG A 169 -2.43 7.02 -26.25
N ASP A 170 -1.91 7.84 -27.16
CA ASP A 170 -0.67 7.56 -27.88
C ASP A 170 0.54 7.57 -26.93
N SER A 171 1.66 6.98 -27.34
CA SER A 171 2.82 6.81 -26.45
C SER A 171 3.40 8.13 -25.95
N GLU A 172 3.44 9.16 -26.79
CA GLU A 172 3.96 10.49 -26.41
C GLU A 172 3.07 11.13 -25.34
N ASP A 173 1.76 11.02 -25.47
CA ASP A 173 0.81 11.50 -24.47
C ASP A 173 0.92 10.72 -23.15
N GLN A 174 1.13 9.40 -23.22
CA GLN A 174 1.36 8.58 -22.03
C GLN A 174 2.63 9.02 -21.29
N GLU A 175 3.72 9.27 -22.01
CA GLU A 175 4.98 9.76 -21.42
C GLU A 175 4.80 11.16 -20.81
N ALA A 176 4.10 12.07 -21.50
CA ALA A 176 3.78 13.40 -20.98
C ALA A 176 2.96 13.35 -19.69
N LEU A 177 1.99 12.43 -19.58
CA LEU A 177 1.22 12.23 -18.35
C LEU A 177 2.10 11.74 -17.19
N VAL A 178 3.05 10.83 -17.46
CA VAL A 178 4.00 10.36 -16.46
C VAL A 178 4.91 11.50 -16.00
N ASP A 179 5.39 12.36 -16.90
CA ASP A 179 6.24 13.49 -16.53
C ASP A 179 5.48 14.53 -15.68
N ARG A 180 4.20 14.78 -15.98
CA ARG A 180 3.33 15.63 -15.13
C ARG A 180 3.12 15.03 -13.74
N PHE A 181 2.88 13.73 -13.66
CA PHE A 181 2.82 13.05 -12.36
C PHE A 181 4.16 13.11 -11.62
N GLY A 182 5.29 12.99 -12.33
CA GLY A 182 6.62 13.20 -11.78
C GLY A 182 6.79 14.60 -11.17
N THR A 183 6.20 15.63 -11.78
CA THR A 183 6.21 17.01 -11.27
C THR A 183 5.41 17.14 -9.97
N LEU A 184 4.28 16.45 -9.84
CA LEU A 184 3.55 16.35 -8.56
C LEU A 184 4.44 15.71 -7.47
N LEU A 185 5.13 14.61 -7.77
CA LEU A 185 6.02 13.95 -6.81
C LEU A 185 7.19 14.86 -6.40
N LYS A 186 7.78 15.60 -7.35
CA LYS A 186 8.81 16.62 -7.09
C LYS A 186 8.32 17.70 -6.14
N HIS A 187 7.10 18.18 -6.35
CA HIS A 187 6.52 19.18 -5.46
C HIS A 187 6.35 18.65 -4.04
N VAL A 188 5.74 17.47 -3.87
CA VAL A 188 5.53 16.92 -2.54
C VAL A 188 6.86 16.56 -1.85
N ALA A 189 7.88 16.16 -2.61
CA ALA A 189 9.19 15.80 -2.06
C ALA A 189 10.03 17.02 -1.62
N ASN A 190 9.97 18.12 -2.37
CA ASN A 190 10.83 19.29 -2.17
C ASN A 190 10.10 20.52 -1.61
N GLY A 191 8.77 20.51 -1.53
CA GLY A 191 7.98 21.60 -0.99
C GLY A 191 8.09 21.70 0.53
N ASP A 192 7.77 22.89 1.07
CA ASP A 192 7.73 23.18 2.51
C ASP A 192 6.55 22.51 3.25
N GLY A 193 5.84 21.61 2.57
CA GLY A 193 4.69 20.90 3.07
C GLY A 193 5.05 19.77 4.04
N PHE A 194 4.06 19.28 4.77
CA PHE A 194 4.25 18.20 5.75
C PHE A 194 3.99 16.79 5.17
N VAL A 195 3.39 16.71 3.98
CA VAL A 195 3.11 15.44 3.31
C VAL A 195 4.41 14.88 2.77
N THR A 196 4.77 13.70 3.25
CA THR A 196 6.03 13.04 2.89
C THR A 196 5.81 11.69 2.21
N ARG A 197 4.56 11.26 2.13
CA ARG A 197 4.19 9.98 1.55
C ARG A 197 2.84 10.06 0.87
N LEU A 198 2.77 9.44 -0.31
CA LEU A 198 1.55 9.26 -1.07
C LEU A 198 1.29 7.77 -1.26
N GLN A 199 0.05 7.33 -1.11
CA GLN A 199 -0.36 5.98 -1.49
C GLN A 199 -1.44 6.06 -2.56
N MET A 200 -1.24 5.30 -3.62
CA MET A 200 -2.21 5.09 -4.68
C MET A 200 -2.88 3.74 -4.46
N LEU A 201 -4.21 3.73 -4.43
CA LEU A 201 -5.02 2.53 -4.35
C LEU A 201 -5.81 2.38 -5.65
N ALA A 202 -5.70 1.24 -6.30
CA ALA A 202 -6.54 0.86 -7.42
C ALA A 202 -7.36 -0.37 -7.00
N ARG A 203 -8.67 -0.18 -6.87
CA ARG A 203 -9.61 -1.20 -6.44
C ARG A 203 -10.49 -1.63 -7.59
N THR A 204 -10.61 -2.93 -7.80
CA THR A 204 -11.52 -3.56 -8.75
C THR A 204 -12.50 -4.45 -8.00
N LEU A 205 -13.78 -4.26 -8.27
CA LEU A 205 -14.90 -5.00 -7.69
C LEU A 205 -15.97 -5.21 -8.77
N PRO A 206 -16.87 -6.20 -8.62
CA PRO A 206 -18.09 -6.27 -9.43
C PRO A 206 -18.84 -4.94 -9.36
N ALA A 207 -19.45 -4.55 -10.47
CA ALA A 207 -20.28 -3.35 -10.52
C ALA A 207 -21.47 -3.49 -9.56
N ASP A 208 -21.77 -2.40 -8.86
CA ASP A 208 -22.93 -2.35 -7.96
C ASP A 208 -24.24 -2.37 -8.79
N PRO A 209 -25.05 -3.45 -8.72
CA PRO A 209 -26.33 -3.51 -9.41
C PRO A 209 -27.32 -2.47 -8.86
N ASP A 210 -27.21 -2.10 -7.58
CA ASP A 210 -28.13 -1.19 -6.91
C ASP A 210 -27.96 0.25 -7.39
N ALA A 211 -26.74 0.66 -7.75
CA ALA A 211 -26.47 1.99 -8.27
C ALA A 211 -27.27 2.25 -9.56
N HIS A 212 -27.28 1.27 -10.47
CA HIS A 212 -28.06 1.37 -11.70
C HIS A 212 -29.56 1.24 -11.44
N ALA A 213 -29.98 0.34 -10.56
CA ALA A 213 -31.39 0.22 -10.17
C ALA A 213 -31.95 1.53 -9.59
N LYS A 214 -31.15 2.27 -8.79
CA LYS A 214 -31.52 3.59 -8.26
C LYS A 214 -31.65 4.64 -9.37
N ASP A 215 -30.75 4.63 -10.36
CA ASP A 215 -30.84 5.55 -11.51
C ASP A 215 -32.12 5.29 -12.33
N VAL A 216 -32.42 4.02 -12.59
CA VAL A 216 -33.67 3.61 -13.26
C VAL A 216 -34.89 4.00 -12.43
N ALA A 217 -34.86 3.81 -11.11
CA ALA A 217 -35.97 4.23 -10.24
C ALA A 217 -36.18 5.76 -10.22
N GLN A 218 -35.11 6.55 -10.35
CA GLN A 218 -35.17 8.01 -10.33
C GLN A 218 -35.51 8.63 -11.68
N ARG A 219 -35.00 8.06 -12.77
CA ARG A 219 -35.06 8.65 -14.12
C ARG A 219 -35.90 7.83 -15.10
N GLY A 220 -36.23 6.59 -14.77
CA GLY A 220 -37.03 5.71 -15.60
C GLY A 220 -38.47 6.20 -15.72
N ASP A 221 -39.07 5.94 -16.89
CA ASP A 221 -40.48 6.23 -17.11
C ASP A 221 -41.36 5.16 -16.44
N THR A 222 -42.15 5.57 -15.46
CA THR A 222 -43.10 4.70 -14.76
C THR A 222 -44.26 4.24 -15.63
N HIS A 223 -44.50 4.90 -16.77
CA HIS A 223 -45.54 4.58 -17.73
C HIS A 223 -45.04 3.65 -18.86
N ALA A 224 -43.76 3.26 -18.82
CA ALA A 224 -43.21 2.31 -19.77
C ALA A 224 -44.00 0.98 -19.75
N PRO A 225 -44.31 0.38 -20.92
CA PRO A 225 -44.94 -0.92 -21.02
C PRO A 225 -44.23 -1.99 -20.17
N GLY A 226 -44.99 -2.87 -19.52
CA GLY A 226 -44.45 -3.90 -18.60
C GLY A 226 -43.35 -4.74 -19.24
N TRP A 227 -43.55 -5.22 -20.47
CA TRP A 227 -42.58 -6.03 -21.19
C TRP A 227 -41.23 -5.33 -21.46
N LEU A 228 -41.21 -3.99 -21.58
CA LEU A 228 -39.97 -3.23 -21.74
C LEU A 228 -39.20 -3.14 -20.42
N ARG A 229 -39.91 -2.99 -19.30
CA ARG A 229 -39.29 -3.03 -17.97
C ARG A 229 -38.73 -4.42 -17.69
N ASP A 230 -39.51 -5.47 -17.95
CA ASP A 230 -39.06 -6.86 -17.78
C ASP A 230 -37.82 -7.16 -18.66
N SER A 231 -37.83 -6.71 -19.92
CA SER A 231 -36.69 -6.86 -20.83
C SER A 231 -35.45 -6.08 -20.35
N TYR A 232 -35.64 -4.90 -19.77
CA TYR A 232 -34.55 -4.07 -19.26
C TYR A 232 -33.97 -4.65 -17.97
N ASP A 233 -34.82 -5.12 -17.06
CA ASP A 233 -34.42 -5.81 -15.82
C ASP A 233 -33.63 -7.08 -16.14
N GLN A 234 -34.04 -7.83 -17.18
CA GLN A 234 -33.27 -8.97 -17.67
C GLN A 234 -31.88 -8.54 -18.18
N LEU A 235 -31.79 -7.46 -18.96
CA LEU A 235 -30.51 -6.92 -19.43
C LEU A 235 -29.62 -6.45 -18.28
N GLN A 236 -30.20 -5.75 -17.31
CA GLN A 236 -29.51 -5.31 -16.10
C GLN A 236 -28.92 -6.50 -15.32
N SER A 237 -29.68 -7.59 -15.15
CA SER A 237 -29.19 -8.80 -14.47
C SER A 237 -28.03 -9.48 -15.21
N MET A 238 -28.04 -9.42 -16.55
CA MET A 238 -26.95 -9.95 -17.37
C MET A 238 -25.69 -9.08 -17.26
N VAL A 239 -25.85 -7.74 -17.29
CA VAL A 239 -24.74 -6.80 -17.21
C VAL A 239 -24.11 -6.78 -15.81
N SER A 240 -24.91 -6.87 -14.74
CA SER A 240 -24.38 -6.88 -13.37
C SER A 240 -23.46 -8.07 -13.09
N THR A 241 -23.63 -9.17 -13.84
CA THR A 241 -22.84 -10.40 -13.66
C THR A 241 -21.43 -10.27 -14.25
N SER A 242 -21.20 -9.37 -15.22
CA SER A 242 -19.92 -9.25 -15.95
C SER A 242 -19.28 -7.86 -15.86
N SER A 243 -19.99 -6.84 -15.36
CA SER A 243 -19.45 -5.49 -15.28
C SER A 243 -18.53 -5.34 -14.06
N GLU A 244 -17.38 -4.72 -14.27
CA GLU A 244 -16.45 -4.35 -13.19
C GLU A 244 -16.51 -2.85 -12.92
N GLN A 245 -16.29 -2.47 -11.67
CA GLN A 245 -16.07 -1.10 -11.25
C GLN A 245 -14.60 -0.94 -10.84
N HIS A 246 -13.91 0.01 -11.47
CA HIS A 246 -12.55 0.40 -11.10
C HIS A 246 -12.58 1.73 -10.37
N ARG A 247 -12.05 1.76 -9.14
CA ARG A 247 -11.96 2.97 -8.32
C ARG A 247 -10.54 3.23 -7.88
N ALA A 248 -10.11 4.48 -8.00
CA ALA A 248 -8.79 4.91 -7.62
C ALA A 248 -8.84 5.91 -6.46
N TYR A 249 -7.90 5.78 -5.53
CA TYR A 249 -7.79 6.68 -4.39
C TYR A 249 -6.35 7.14 -4.21
N LEU A 250 -6.19 8.39 -3.82
CA LEU A 250 -4.92 8.94 -3.35
C LEU A 250 -5.02 9.20 -1.86
N VAL A 251 -4.01 8.73 -1.11
CA VAL A 251 -3.89 8.93 0.32
C VAL A 251 -2.65 9.75 0.60
N ALA A 252 -2.82 10.92 1.21
CA ALA A 252 -1.72 11.74 1.69
C ALA A 252 -1.37 11.36 3.12
N CYS A 253 -0.07 11.37 3.43
CA CYS A 253 0.44 11.01 4.75
C CYS A 253 1.50 12.00 5.23
N MET A 254 1.27 12.56 6.42
CA MET A 254 2.20 13.39 7.16
C MET A 254 2.77 12.58 8.32
N HIS A 255 4.09 12.59 8.49
CA HIS A 255 4.71 12.04 9.69
C HIS A 255 4.62 13.06 10.82
N TYR A 256 4.36 12.58 12.03
CA TYR A 256 4.28 13.44 13.21
C TYR A 256 5.67 13.94 13.60
N THR A 257 5.94 15.21 13.28
CA THR A 257 7.16 15.93 13.65
C THR A 257 6.86 17.03 14.68
N ARG A 258 7.91 17.58 15.29
CA ARG A 258 7.76 18.71 16.21
C ARG A 258 7.22 19.96 15.51
N GLU A 259 7.63 20.17 14.26
CA GLU A 259 7.18 21.29 13.42
C GLU A 259 5.71 21.16 13.06
N LEU A 260 5.26 19.97 12.63
CA LEU A 260 3.85 19.71 12.37
C LEU A 260 3.00 19.94 13.63
N ALA A 261 3.48 19.50 14.79
CA ALA A 261 2.79 19.71 16.06
C ALA A 261 2.72 21.20 16.44
N ALA A 262 3.77 21.97 16.16
CA ALA A 262 3.79 23.41 16.40
C ALA A 262 2.78 24.13 15.49
N GLU A 263 2.77 23.81 14.20
CA GLU A 263 1.83 24.38 13.22
C GLU A 263 0.37 23.99 13.53
N ALA A 264 0.12 22.74 13.90
CA ALA A 264 -1.21 22.33 14.34
C ALA A 264 -1.68 23.13 15.56
N HIS A 265 -0.77 23.42 16.50
CA HIS A 265 -1.08 24.20 17.69
C HIS A 265 -1.30 25.69 17.42
N THR A 266 -0.57 26.29 16.46
CA THR A 266 -0.82 27.68 16.02
C THR A 266 -2.19 27.78 15.36
N ILE A 267 -2.52 26.87 14.44
CA ILE A 267 -3.82 26.83 13.77
C ILE A 267 -4.96 26.59 14.77
N ALA A 268 -4.80 25.67 15.71
CA ALA A 268 -5.82 25.38 16.72
C ALA A 268 -6.14 26.59 17.62
N ARG A 269 -5.15 27.46 17.88
CA ARG A 269 -5.34 28.72 18.63
C ARG A 269 -6.00 29.82 17.81
N ALA A 270 -5.69 29.89 16.53
CA ALA A 270 -6.22 30.90 15.62
C ALA A 270 -7.66 30.58 15.18
N THR A 271 -8.00 29.30 15.08
CA THR A 271 -9.27 28.83 14.51
C THR A 271 -10.26 28.44 15.59
N HIS A 272 -11.52 28.78 15.37
CA HIS A 272 -12.62 28.43 16.26
C HIS A 272 -13.56 27.44 15.56
N ASP A 273 -14.16 26.52 16.32
CA ASP A 273 -15.20 25.63 15.83
C ASP A 273 -16.47 26.41 15.46
N ARG A 274 -17.44 25.75 14.82
CA ARG A 274 -18.75 26.36 14.47
C ARG A 274 -19.52 26.91 15.68
N LYS A 275 -19.13 26.56 16.90
CA LYS A 275 -19.72 27.01 18.17
C LYS A 275 -18.86 28.08 18.87
N GLY A 276 -17.86 28.64 18.19
CA GLY A 276 -17.00 29.69 18.71
C GLY A 276 -15.98 29.22 19.76
N ARG A 277 -15.76 27.91 19.93
CA ARG A 277 -14.75 27.37 20.86
C ARG A 277 -13.44 27.14 20.13
N ARG A 278 -12.31 27.33 20.81
CA ARG A 278 -11.00 26.99 20.26
C ARG A 278 -10.94 25.51 19.89
N LEU A 279 -10.31 25.22 18.76
CA LEU A 279 -10.07 23.85 18.34
C LEU A 279 -9.11 23.15 19.31
N ASP A 280 -9.24 21.83 19.43
CA ASP A 280 -8.25 21.00 20.09
C ASP A 280 -6.99 20.86 19.21
N LYS A 281 -5.86 20.49 19.80
CA LYS A 281 -4.58 20.28 19.10
C LYS A 281 -4.71 19.26 17.97
N ASP A 282 -5.42 18.17 18.23
CA ASP A 282 -5.66 17.12 17.24
C ASP A 282 -6.49 17.65 16.07
N ALA A 283 -7.51 18.48 16.34
CA ALA A 283 -8.28 19.14 15.29
C ALA A 283 -7.42 20.13 14.46
N GLY A 284 -6.41 20.76 15.07
CA GLY A 284 -5.39 21.53 14.35
C GLY A 284 -4.63 20.69 13.30
N LEU A 285 -4.25 19.44 13.63
CA LEU A 285 -3.61 18.52 12.67
C LEU A 285 -4.52 18.21 11.47
N ALA A 286 -5.83 18.07 11.72
CA ALA A 286 -6.79 17.83 10.65
C ALA A 286 -6.89 19.02 9.68
N VAL A 287 -6.85 20.25 10.20
CA VAL A 287 -6.84 21.46 9.37
C VAL A 287 -5.55 21.59 8.57
N VAL A 288 -4.38 21.29 9.17
CA VAL A 288 -3.11 21.23 8.42
C VAL A 288 -3.23 20.23 7.27
N MET A 289 -3.68 19.00 7.54
CA MET A 289 -3.85 17.98 6.51
C MET A 289 -4.77 18.44 5.37
N ALA A 290 -5.91 19.08 5.70
CA ALA A 290 -6.82 19.60 4.68
C ALA A 290 -6.18 20.70 3.81
N ARG A 291 -5.34 21.57 4.39
CA ARG A 291 -4.56 22.58 3.66
C ARG A 291 -3.58 21.91 2.69
N GLU A 292 -2.76 20.99 3.18
CA GLU A 292 -1.77 20.27 2.36
C GLU A 292 -2.44 19.49 1.22
N LEU A 293 -3.57 18.84 1.51
CA LEU A 293 -4.31 18.08 0.50
C LEU A 293 -4.98 18.99 -0.54
N THR A 294 -5.36 20.22 -0.18
CA THR A 294 -5.89 21.21 -1.14
C THR A 294 -4.82 21.60 -2.16
N ASP A 295 -3.57 21.81 -1.72
CA ASP A 295 -2.43 22.07 -2.62
C ASP A 295 -2.13 20.86 -3.52
N ILE A 296 -2.18 19.63 -2.97
CA ILE A 296 -2.05 18.40 -3.76
C ILE A 296 -3.19 18.30 -4.81
N CYS A 297 -4.43 18.65 -4.46
CA CYS A 297 -5.55 18.60 -5.40
C CYS A 297 -5.38 19.56 -6.57
N ALA A 298 -4.84 20.76 -6.35
CA ALA A 298 -4.53 21.70 -7.43
C ALA A 298 -3.53 21.10 -8.42
N ARG A 299 -2.51 20.40 -7.92
CA ARG A 299 -1.46 19.78 -8.73
C ARG A 299 -1.89 18.48 -9.41
N LEU A 300 -2.81 17.75 -8.81
CA LEU A 300 -3.45 16.62 -9.49
C LEU A 300 -4.19 17.08 -10.75
N ALA A 301 -4.88 18.23 -10.69
CA ALA A 301 -5.54 18.81 -11.85
C ALA A 301 -4.55 19.18 -12.97
N GLU A 302 -3.38 19.73 -12.63
CA GLU A 302 -2.30 19.99 -13.60
C GLU A 302 -1.77 18.69 -14.24
N ALA A 303 -1.80 17.59 -13.50
CA ALA A 303 -1.44 16.25 -13.99
C ALA A 303 -2.56 15.53 -14.74
N ASP A 304 -3.67 16.20 -15.07
CA ASP A 304 -4.86 15.62 -15.72
C ASP A 304 -5.49 14.49 -14.89
N ILE A 305 -5.28 14.50 -13.57
CA ILE A 305 -5.90 13.59 -12.61
C ILE A 305 -7.04 14.34 -11.93
N ARG A 306 -8.27 13.93 -12.24
CA ARG A 306 -9.45 14.57 -11.70
C ARG A 306 -9.72 14.09 -10.28
N VAL A 307 -9.90 15.03 -9.34
CA VAL A 307 -10.40 14.71 -8.00
C VAL A 307 -11.91 14.53 -8.08
N ARG A 308 -12.41 13.33 -7.79
CA ARG A 308 -13.84 13.01 -7.87
C ARG A 308 -14.58 13.51 -6.64
N GLN A 309 -14.06 13.18 -5.44
CA GLN A 309 -14.64 13.62 -4.17
C GLN A 309 -13.68 13.41 -2.99
N PRO A 310 -13.73 14.27 -1.96
CA PRO A 310 -13.07 14.01 -0.69
C PRO A 310 -13.76 12.88 0.09
N LEU A 311 -12.98 12.06 0.78
CA LEU A 311 -13.53 11.02 1.66
C LEU A 311 -13.78 11.59 3.05
N GLY A 312 -15.00 12.11 3.26
CA GLY A 312 -15.55 12.41 4.59
C GLY A 312 -15.72 11.14 5.44
N GLN A 313 -16.18 11.28 6.69
CA GLN A 313 -16.19 10.15 7.64
C GLN A 313 -17.05 8.97 7.15
N GLY A 314 -18.25 9.23 6.64
CA GLY A 314 -19.14 8.18 6.14
C GLY A 314 -18.60 7.46 4.91
N ARG A 315 -18.02 8.21 3.95
CA ARG A 315 -17.40 7.64 2.73
C ARG A 315 -16.16 6.82 3.05
N LEU A 316 -15.28 7.33 3.91
CA LEU A 316 -14.10 6.60 4.35
C LEU A 316 -14.49 5.34 5.13
N ALA A 317 -15.50 5.42 6.00
CA ALA A 317 -16.04 4.27 6.71
C ALA A 317 -16.60 3.21 5.75
N SER A 318 -17.43 3.59 4.77
CA SER A 318 -17.96 2.67 3.76
C SER A 318 -16.86 2.05 2.89
N LEU A 319 -15.83 2.82 2.52
CA LEU A 319 -14.66 2.31 1.81
C LEU A 319 -13.92 1.24 2.62
N VAL A 320 -13.59 1.52 3.88
CA VAL A 320 -12.91 0.54 4.74
C VAL A 320 -13.80 -0.68 4.98
N HIS A 321 -15.11 -0.48 5.22
CA HIS A 321 -16.07 -1.54 5.43
C HIS A 321 -16.15 -2.48 4.22
N SER A 322 -16.32 -1.92 3.02
CA SER A 322 -16.36 -2.69 1.78
C SER A 322 -15.04 -3.41 1.49
N MET A 323 -13.88 -2.90 1.94
CA MET A 323 -12.60 -3.61 1.75
C MET A 323 -12.57 -4.94 2.51
N TYR A 324 -13.23 -5.01 3.67
CA TYR A 324 -13.44 -6.25 4.43
C TYR A 324 -14.62 -7.08 3.92
N ASP A 325 -15.65 -6.44 3.37
CA ASP A 325 -16.80 -7.14 2.80
C ASP A 325 -17.19 -6.56 1.45
N PRO A 326 -16.70 -7.16 0.36
CA PRO A 326 -17.02 -6.74 -0.99
C PRO A 326 -18.53 -6.75 -1.35
N ASP A 327 -19.42 -7.33 -0.53
CA ASP A 327 -20.87 -7.23 -0.75
C ASP A 327 -21.43 -5.86 -0.41
N HIS A 328 -20.77 -5.10 0.48
CA HIS A 328 -21.23 -3.78 0.86
C HIS A 328 -20.96 -2.80 -0.30
N PRO A 329 -22.00 -2.17 -0.87
CA PRO A 329 -21.80 -1.19 -1.93
C PRO A 329 -21.01 0.01 -1.41
N ILE A 330 -19.91 0.36 -2.09
CA ILE A 330 -18.95 1.38 -1.60
C ILE A 330 -19.59 2.78 -1.47
N ASP A 331 -20.67 3.03 -2.21
CA ASP A 331 -21.38 4.31 -2.16
C ASP A 331 -22.58 4.30 -1.18
N HIS A 332 -22.80 3.18 -0.48
CA HIS A 332 -23.78 3.08 0.60
C HIS A 332 -23.22 3.66 1.91
N ILE A 333 -23.30 4.99 2.02
CA ILE A 333 -22.78 5.73 3.17
C ILE A 333 -23.80 5.92 4.30
N GLN A 334 -25.07 5.59 4.06
CA GLN A 334 -26.12 5.70 5.07
C GLN A 334 -25.79 4.80 6.27
N ALA A 335 -25.94 5.33 7.49
CA ALA A 335 -25.57 4.65 8.74
C ALA A 335 -24.08 4.24 8.88
N MET A 336 -23.21 4.69 7.96
CA MET A 336 -21.76 4.50 8.08
C MET A 336 -21.15 5.53 9.02
N THR A 337 -20.59 5.04 10.11
CA THR A 337 -19.89 5.83 11.12
C THR A 337 -18.50 5.25 11.35
N LYS A 338 -17.63 5.99 12.04
CA LYS A 338 -16.31 5.50 12.52
C LYS A 338 -16.38 4.16 13.27
N ARG A 339 -17.53 3.87 13.90
CA ARG A 339 -17.80 2.64 14.65
C ARG A 339 -18.13 1.46 13.73
N ASN A 340 -18.82 1.73 12.63
CA ASN A 340 -19.28 0.73 11.67
C ASN A 340 -18.30 0.52 10.51
N ALA A 341 -17.23 1.32 10.41
CA ALA A 341 -16.15 1.13 9.45
C ALA A 341 -15.44 -0.23 9.56
N TRP A 342 -15.44 -0.83 10.76
CA TRP A 342 -14.73 -2.06 11.06
C TRP A 342 -15.59 -3.32 10.85
N PRO A 343 -14.99 -4.47 10.49
CA PRO A 343 -15.72 -5.72 10.38
C PRO A 343 -16.31 -6.11 11.74
N ALA A 344 -17.39 -6.90 11.73
CA ALA A 344 -17.96 -7.47 12.94
C ALA A 344 -17.03 -8.56 13.50
N GLU A 345 -16.49 -9.39 12.61
CA GLU A 345 -15.57 -10.46 12.93
C GLU A 345 -14.39 -10.43 11.97
N LEU A 346 -13.18 -10.64 12.50
CA LEU A 346 -11.98 -10.85 11.69
C LEU A 346 -11.17 -11.99 12.28
N ASP A 347 -10.96 -13.03 11.49
CA ASP A 347 -10.19 -14.21 11.86
C ASP A 347 -8.93 -14.30 10.99
N ALA A 348 -7.76 -14.36 11.64
CA ALA A 348 -6.46 -14.53 11.00
C ALA A 348 -5.73 -15.78 11.50
N MET A 349 -6.47 -16.79 11.99
CA MET A 349 -5.90 -18.07 12.45
C MET A 349 -5.35 -18.91 11.30
N GLU A 350 -5.88 -18.73 10.08
CA GLU A 350 -5.44 -19.49 8.92
C GLU A 350 -4.10 -18.95 8.38
N PRO A 351 -3.10 -19.83 8.09
CA PRO A 351 -1.81 -19.37 7.59
C PRO A 351 -1.86 -18.72 6.22
N THR A 352 -2.84 -19.04 5.37
CA THR A 352 -2.81 -18.72 3.93
C THR A 352 -3.82 -17.66 3.48
N TYR A 353 -4.70 -17.25 4.39
CA TYR A 353 -5.69 -16.19 4.22
C TYR A 353 -6.19 -15.69 5.58
N LEU A 354 -6.87 -14.55 5.61
CA LEU A 354 -7.70 -14.12 6.73
C LEU A 354 -9.16 -14.14 6.30
N GLN A 355 -10.08 -14.29 7.25
CA GLN A 355 -11.51 -14.17 7.04
C GLN A 355 -12.04 -12.91 7.71
N ALA A 356 -12.94 -12.21 7.02
CA ALA A 356 -13.62 -11.05 7.59
C ALA A 356 -15.11 -11.11 7.27
N LYS A 357 -15.91 -10.59 8.20
CA LYS A 357 -17.36 -10.55 8.07
C LYS A 357 -17.89 -9.29 8.72
N THR A 358 -18.81 -8.63 8.04
CA THR A 358 -19.48 -7.44 8.55
C THR A 358 -20.83 -7.81 9.19
N ARG A 359 -21.48 -6.82 9.80
CA ARG A 359 -22.78 -7.00 10.45
C ARG A 359 -23.91 -7.21 9.46
N GLU A 360 -23.84 -6.54 8.30
CA GLU A 360 -24.82 -6.67 7.22
C GLU A 360 -24.81 -8.09 6.64
N SER A 361 -23.63 -8.71 6.64
CA SER A 361 -23.44 -10.09 6.22
C SER A 361 -23.63 -11.12 7.35
N ALA A 362 -24.25 -10.78 8.50
CA ALA A 362 -24.36 -11.68 9.66
C ALA A 362 -24.88 -13.10 9.34
N THR A 363 -25.73 -13.25 8.33
CA THR A 363 -26.27 -14.55 7.86
C THR A 363 -25.44 -15.23 6.78
N ARG A 364 -24.49 -14.51 6.16
CA ARG A 364 -23.64 -14.98 5.06
C ARG A 364 -22.31 -15.55 5.56
N ALA A 365 -21.64 -16.31 4.71
CA ALA A 365 -20.28 -16.79 4.96
C ALA A 365 -19.27 -15.61 4.96
N PRO A 366 -18.20 -15.67 5.77
CA PRO A 366 -17.16 -14.65 5.76
C PRO A 366 -16.41 -14.62 4.42
N TRP A 367 -15.94 -13.45 4.03
CA TRP A 367 -15.03 -13.30 2.90
C TRP A 367 -13.62 -13.73 3.27
N CYS A 368 -12.95 -14.42 2.35
CA CYS A 368 -11.55 -14.83 2.51
C CYS A 368 -10.64 -13.85 1.76
N HIS A 369 -9.63 -13.32 2.44
CA HIS A 369 -8.68 -12.36 1.87
C HIS A 369 -7.24 -12.88 1.98
N ALA A 370 -6.47 -12.72 0.91
CA ALA A 370 -5.03 -12.95 0.92
C ALA A 370 -4.32 -11.69 0.43
N THR A 371 -3.24 -11.33 1.10
CA THR A 371 -2.41 -10.18 0.71
C THR A 371 -1.01 -10.62 0.34
N ALA A 372 -0.52 -10.15 -0.80
CA ALA A 372 0.85 -10.30 -1.26
C ALA A 372 1.57 -8.95 -1.22
N TRP A 373 2.88 -8.99 -1.05
CA TRP A 373 3.75 -7.83 -1.28
C TRP A 373 4.48 -8.00 -2.62
N VAL A 374 4.77 -6.88 -3.28
CA VAL A 374 5.59 -6.85 -4.50
C VAL A 374 7.05 -6.99 -4.08
N LYS A 375 7.59 -8.20 -4.27
CA LYS A 375 8.95 -8.56 -3.87
C LYS A 375 9.99 -7.96 -4.80
N GLU A 376 9.73 -8.04 -6.10
CA GLU A 376 10.61 -7.51 -7.14
C GLU A 376 9.73 -6.73 -8.13
N TRP A 377 10.12 -5.48 -8.36
CA TRP A 377 9.61 -4.60 -9.41
C TRP A 377 10.35 -4.88 -10.73
N PRO A 378 9.90 -4.33 -11.87
CA PRO A 378 10.51 -4.63 -13.16
C PRO A 378 12.02 -4.33 -13.16
N MET A 379 12.79 -5.37 -13.45
CA MET A 379 14.26 -5.32 -13.56
C MET A 379 14.72 -5.05 -14.98
N THR A 380 13.82 -5.22 -15.95
CA THR A 380 14.02 -4.89 -17.36
C THR A 380 13.30 -3.59 -17.67
N PRO A 381 13.75 -2.83 -18.69
CA PRO A 381 13.07 -1.60 -19.07
C PRO A 381 11.64 -1.92 -19.53
N VAL A 382 10.65 -1.22 -18.97
CA VAL A 382 9.22 -1.40 -19.26
C VAL A 382 8.57 -0.09 -19.74
N GLY A 383 7.48 -0.18 -20.50
CA GLY A 383 6.70 1.00 -20.90
C GLY A 383 5.73 1.47 -19.81
N VAL A 384 5.11 2.64 -20.01
CA VAL A 384 4.19 3.28 -19.04
C VAL A 384 3.07 2.33 -18.56
N ASN A 385 2.48 1.55 -19.46
CA ASN A 385 1.33 0.69 -19.17
C ASN A 385 1.68 -0.71 -18.67
N PHE A 386 2.87 -0.94 -18.11
CA PHE A 386 3.32 -2.27 -17.71
C PHE A 386 2.42 -2.94 -16.65
N LEU A 387 1.68 -2.17 -15.85
CA LEU A 387 0.72 -2.68 -14.86
C LEU A 387 -0.66 -3.01 -15.43
N ALA A 388 -0.94 -2.70 -16.70
CA ALA A 388 -2.25 -2.93 -17.32
C ALA A 388 -2.75 -4.38 -17.20
N PRO A 389 -1.91 -5.45 -17.33
CA PRO A 389 -2.38 -6.81 -17.12
C PRO A 389 -3.00 -7.02 -15.74
N LEU A 390 -2.36 -6.46 -14.70
CA LEU A 390 -2.80 -6.60 -13.31
C LEU A 390 -3.99 -5.70 -12.98
N LEU A 391 -4.03 -4.48 -13.53
CA LEU A 391 -5.06 -3.50 -13.20
C LEU A 391 -6.35 -3.73 -14.00
N VAL A 392 -6.26 -4.14 -15.26
CA VAL A 392 -7.41 -4.21 -16.19
C VAL A 392 -7.69 -5.64 -16.65
N HIS A 393 -6.68 -6.41 -17.07
CA HIS A 393 -6.89 -7.69 -17.75
C HIS A 393 -7.04 -8.89 -16.82
N THR A 394 -7.67 -8.69 -15.66
CA THR A 394 -7.93 -9.76 -14.68
C THR A 394 -9.40 -9.75 -14.30
N PRO A 395 -10.30 -10.17 -15.21
CA PRO A 395 -11.73 -10.13 -14.94
C PRO A 395 -12.12 -11.04 -13.77
N ASP A 396 -13.23 -10.73 -13.11
CA ASP A 396 -13.88 -11.53 -12.06
C ASP A 396 -13.07 -11.71 -10.77
N VAL A 397 -12.00 -10.93 -10.59
CA VAL A 397 -11.15 -11.00 -9.40
C VAL A 397 -11.24 -9.69 -8.60
N ILE A 398 -11.90 -9.75 -7.45
CA ILE A 398 -11.93 -8.64 -6.49
C ILE A 398 -10.53 -8.43 -5.94
N ARG A 399 -9.98 -7.25 -6.21
CA ARG A 399 -8.61 -6.92 -5.84
C ARG A 399 -8.42 -5.45 -5.48
N THR A 400 -7.47 -5.21 -4.60
CA THR A 400 -6.97 -3.87 -4.29
C THR A 400 -5.46 -3.88 -4.47
N VAL A 401 -4.95 -3.11 -5.42
CA VAL A 401 -3.52 -2.87 -5.63
C VAL A 401 -3.17 -1.56 -4.95
N ALA A 402 -2.20 -1.59 -4.03
CA ALA A 402 -1.72 -0.44 -3.29
C ALA A 402 -0.25 -0.19 -3.61
N VAL A 403 0.09 1.02 -4.02
CA VAL A 403 1.47 1.48 -4.19
C VAL A 403 1.69 2.65 -3.27
N THR A 404 2.52 2.46 -2.25
CA THR A 404 2.90 3.50 -1.32
C THR A 404 4.27 4.03 -1.72
N MET A 405 4.40 5.35 -1.82
CA MET A 405 5.60 6.09 -2.20
C MET A 405 5.99 7.00 -1.03
N ASP A 406 7.13 6.72 -0.40
CA ASP A 406 7.79 7.61 0.56
C ASP A 406 8.71 8.54 -0.23
N LEU A 407 8.43 9.83 -0.14
CA LEU A 407 9.07 10.87 -0.92
C LEU A 407 10.17 11.50 -0.08
N GLU A 408 11.34 11.63 -0.70
CA GLU A 408 12.53 12.19 -0.10
C GLU A 408 12.98 13.41 -0.91
N PRO A 409 13.38 14.51 -0.23
CA PRO A 409 13.99 15.66 -0.88
C PRO A 409 15.15 15.24 -1.78
N THR A 410 15.28 15.94 -2.90
CA THR A 410 16.23 15.61 -3.97
C THR A 410 17.67 15.58 -3.45
N GLU A 411 18.05 16.54 -2.61
CA GLU A 411 19.39 16.62 -2.02
C GLU A 411 19.73 15.40 -1.16
N ILE A 412 18.80 14.96 -0.30
CA ILE A 412 18.96 13.77 0.56
C ILE A 412 19.05 12.51 -0.30
N ALA A 413 18.26 12.44 -1.37
CA ALA A 413 18.28 11.31 -2.30
C ALA A 413 19.62 11.22 -3.06
N ILE A 414 20.19 12.36 -3.47
CA ILE A 414 21.52 12.44 -4.11
C ILE A 414 22.61 11.97 -3.14
N GLU A 415 22.63 12.46 -1.91
CA GLU A 415 23.63 12.07 -0.90
C GLU A 415 23.58 10.55 -0.64
N ARG A 416 22.38 9.99 -0.51
CA ARG A 416 22.19 8.54 -0.34
C ARG A 416 22.66 7.76 -1.55
N MET A 417 22.35 8.23 -2.76
CA MET A 417 22.77 7.61 -4.01
C MET A 417 24.30 7.61 -4.15
N LEU A 418 24.98 8.71 -3.83
CA LEU A 418 26.45 8.79 -3.83
C LEU A 418 27.10 7.83 -2.83
N THR A 419 26.49 7.70 -1.65
CA THR A 419 26.92 6.72 -0.65
C THR A 419 26.72 5.28 -1.15
N GLU A 420 25.59 4.99 -1.81
CA GLU A 420 25.31 3.68 -2.40
C GLU A 420 26.30 3.35 -3.53
N LYS A 421 26.55 4.30 -4.43
CA LYS A 421 27.53 4.18 -5.52
C LYS A 421 28.94 3.88 -5.00
N THR A 422 29.38 4.59 -3.96
CA THR A 422 30.70 4.37 -3.34
C THR A 422 30.83 2.96 -2.74
N ASN A 423 29.77 2.46 -2.09
CA ASN A 423 29.76 1.09 -1.56
C ASN A 423 29.78 0.05 -2.67
N ASP A 424 29.02 0.28 -3.75
CA ASP A 424 28.96 -0.60 -4.91
C ASP A 424 30.32 -0.68 -5.64
N GLU A 425 31.01 0.44 -5.83
CA GLU A 425 32.37 0.48 -6.40
C GLU A 425 33.38 -0.26 -5.50
N ALA A 426 33.26 -0.10 -4.18
CA ALA A 426 34.10 -0.81 -3.23
C ALA A 426 33.86 -2.34 -3.27
N ASP A 427 32.61 -2.78 -3.38
CA ASP A 427 32.26 -4.19 -3.49
C ASP A 427 32.68 -4.79 -4.83
N ALA A 428 32.53 -4.05 -5.94
CA ALA A 428 33.05 -4.44 -7.25
C ALA A 428 34.58 -4.58 -7.23
N SER A 429 35.29 -3.65 -6.59
CA SER A 429 36.75 -3.71 -6.41
C SER A 429 37.17 -4.95 -5.59
N ARG A 430 36.45 -5.27 -4.51
CA ARG A 430 36.69 -6.49 -3.72
C ARG A 430 36.44 -7.75 -4.54
N ALA A 431 35.35 -7.81 -5.30
CA ALA A 431 35.02 -8.95 -6.14
C ALA A 431 36.06 -9.17 -7.25
N ALA A 432 36.53 -8.09 -7.88
CA ALA A 432 37.60 -8.13 -8.87
C ALA A 432 38.92 -8.65 -8.27
N LYS A 433 39.31 -8.18 -7.07
CA LYS A 433 40.47 -8.71 -6.34
C LYS A 433 40.35 -10.19 -6.01
N MET A 434 39.13 -10.72 -5.85
CA MET A 434 38.86 -12.14 -5.61
C MET A 434 38.72 -12.98 -6.90
N ASN A 435 39.02 -12.41 -8.09
CA ASN A 435 38.85 -13.07 -9.39
C ASN A 435 37.46 -13.71 -9.58
N ARG A 436 36.43 -13.09 -9.01
CA ARG A 436 35.06 -13.59 -9.12
C ARG A 436 34.46 -13.14 -10.45
N THR A 437 33.85 -14.07 -11.19
CA THR A 437 33.11 -13.73 -12.42
C THR A 437 32.02 -12.73 -12.10
N VAL A 438 32.00 -11.62 -12.85
CA VAL A 438 30.99 -10.56 -12.71
C VAL A 438 29.66 -11.09 -13.24
N ASP A 439 28.62 -11.08 -12.41
CA ASP A 439 27.28 -11.48 -12.83
C ASP A 439 26.69 -10.39 -13.75
N PRO A 440 26.14 -10.74 -14.93
CA PRO A 440 25.44 -9.77 -15.78
C PRO A 440 24.34 -8.97 -15.03
N ARG A 441 23.76 -9.55 -13.98
CA ARG A 441 22.78 -8.88 -13.11
C ARG A 441 23.40 -7.75 -12.28
N ASP A 442 24.67 -7.87 -11.92
CA ASP A 442 25.41 -6.84 -11.19
C ASP A 442 25.80 -5.69 -12.13
N ILE A 443 26.18 -5.99 -13.38
CA ILE A 443 26.43 -4.97 -14.42
C ILE A 443 25.15 -4.14 -14.67
N ALA A 444 24.02 -4.81 -14.89
CA ALA A 444 22.73 -4.15 -15.04
C ALA A 444 22.32 -3.37 -13.78
N ALA A 445 22.82 -3.73 -12.59
CA ALA A 445 22.57 -2.99 -11.37
C ALA A 445 23.39 -1.70 -11.29
N HIS A 446 24.66 -1.74 -11.70
CA HIS A 446 25.50 -0.54 -11.75
C HIS A 446 24.94 0.51 -12.71
N GLY A 447 24.57 0.11 -13.93
CA GLY A 447 23.95 1.02 -14.90
C GLY A 447 22.64 1.66 -14.40
N ARG A 448 21.91 1.00 -13.47
CA ARG A 448 20.72 1.59 -12.84
C ARG A 448 21.05 2.67 -11.82
N LEU A 449 22.13 2.52 -11.06
CA LEU A 449 22.55 3.57 -10.13
C LEU A 449 22.99 4.82 -10.89
N ASP A 450 23.66 4.64 -12.03
CA ASP A 450 24.03 5.74 -12.91
C ASP A 450 22.79 6.44 -13.49
N GLN A 451 21.83 5.69 -14.06
CA GLN A 451 20.57 6.27 -14.56
C GLN A 451 19.79 7.00 -13.47
N ARG A 452 19.68 6.42 -12.28
CA ARG A 452 19.04 7.07 -11.13
C ARG A 452 19.78 8.34 -10.73
N GLY A 453 21.12 8.33 -10.82
CA GLY A 453 21.95 9.49 -10.57
C GLY A 453 21.67 10.63 -11.56
N GLU A 454 21.55 10.31 -12.85
CA GLU A 454 21.15 11.25 -13.90
C GLU A 454 19.74 11.81 -13.67
N ASP A 455 18.78 10.96 -13.35
CA ASP A 455 17.40 11.37 -13.08
C ASP A 455 17.33 12.32 -11.88
N LEU A 456 18.00 11.98 -10.77
CA LEU A 456 18.08 12.84 -9.58
C LEU A 456 18.81 14.17 -9.89
N ALA A 457 19.88 14.13 -10.67
CA ALA A 457 20.60 15.33 -11.11
C ALA A 457 19.73 16.23 -12.02
N SER A 458 18.80 15.64 -12.79
CA SER A 458 17.78 16.36 -13.57
C SER A 458 16.62 16.91 -12.71
N GLY A 459 16.71 16.75 -11.38
CA GLY A 459 15.73 17.25 -10.42
C GLY A 459 14.57 16.30 -10.14
N ALA A 460 14.70 15.00 -10.41
CA ALA A 460 13.75 13.98 -9.95
C ALA A 460 13.68 13.90 -8.42
N ALA A 461 12.48 13.68 -7.88
CA ALA A 461 12.32 13.39 -6.47
C ALA A 461 12.91 12.03 -6.11
N GLY A 462 13.44 11.90 -4.87
CA GLY A 462 13.71 10.60 -4.30
C GLY A 462 12.41 9.87 -4.00
N VAL A 463 12.20 8.68 -4.56
CA VAL A 463 11.02 7.86 -4.30
C VAL A 463 11.42 6.49 -3.78
N ASN A 464 10.99 6.16 -2.57
CA ASN A 464 11.05 4.80 -2.02
C ASN A 464 9.65 4.20 -2.09
N LEU A 465 9.50 3.09 -2.79
CA LEU A 465 8.17 2.51 -3.08
C LEU A 465 8.01 1.09 -2.55
N VAL A 466 6.78 0.77 -2.15
CA VAL A 466 6.35 -0.58 -1.81
C VAL A 466 4.98 -0.85 -2.41
N GLY A 467 4.77 -2.08 -2.88
CA GLY A 467 3.51 -2.52 -3.46
C GLY A 467 2.87 -3.63 -2.63
N TYR A 468 1.55 -3.58 -2.46
CA TYR A 468 0.75 -4.64 -1.88
C TYR A 468 -0.47 -4.94 -2.75
N ILE A 469 -0.89 -6.19 -2.78
CA ILE A 469 -2.07 -6.62 -3.52
C ILE A 469 -2.90 -7.51 -2.60
N THR A 470 -4.14 -7.11 -2.34
CA THR A 470 -5.12 -7.92 -1.63
C THR A 470 -6.11 -8.48 -2.63
N VAL A 471 -6.39 -9.78 -2.51
CA VAL A 471 -7.39 -10.51 -3.29
C VAL A 471 -8.45 -11.04 -2.34
N SER A 472 -9.71 -10.96 -2.73
CA SER A 472 -10.85 -11.36 -1.90
C SER A 472 -11.77 -12.32 -2.66
N SER A 473 -12.16 -13.42 -2.01
CA SER A 473 -13.04 -14.43 -2.62
C SER A 473 -13.98 -15.04 -1.58
N ARG A 474 -15.11 -15.59 -2.03
CA ARG A 474 -16.15 -16.18 -1.16
C ARG A 474 -15.72 -17.48 -0.46
N SER A 475 -14.77 -18.21 -1.03
CA SER A 475 -14.29 -19.47 -0.46
C SER A 475 -12.76 -19.59 -0.54
N PRO A 476 -12.14 -20.41 0.33
CA PRO A 476 -10.70 -20.69 0.27
C PRO A 476 -10.26 -21.27 -1.09
N GLU A 477 -11.07 -22.10 -1.72
CA GLU A 477 -10.78 -22.71 -3.02
C GLU A 477 -10.81 -21.66 -4.14
N ALA A 478 -11.80 -20.76 -4.13
CA ALA A 478 -11.87 -19.64 -5.05
C ALA A 478 -10.66 -18.71 -4.84
N LEU A 479 -10.33 -18.39 -3.59
CA LEU A 479 -9.17 -17.56 -3.26
C LEU A 479 -7.87 -18.20 -3.74
N ALA A 480 -7.71 -19.52 -3.62
CA ALA A 480 -6.54 -20.21 -4.14
C ALA A 480 -6.43 -20.11 -5.67
N ARG A 481 -7.55 -20.10 -6.41
CA ARG A 481 -7.56 -19.86 -7.87
C ARG A 481 -7.18 -18.41 -8.17
N ASP A 482 -7.81 -17.44 -7.51
CA ASP A 482 -7.58 -16.01 -7.76
C ASP A 482 -6.15 -15.61 -7.40
N LYS A 483 -5.55 -16.19 -6.35
CA LYS A 483 -4.12 -16.06 -6.01
C LYS A 483 -3.22 -16.51 -7.17
N ARG A 484 -3.58 -17.57 -7.91
CA ARG A 484 -2.81 -18.04 -9.07
C ARG A 484 -2.99 -17.10 -10.26
N THR A 485 -4.22 -16.67 -10.53
CA THR A 485 -4.54 -15.71 -11.59
C THR A 485 -3.77 -14.40 -11.41
N ILE A 486 -3.80 -13.83 -10.20
CA ILE A 486 -3.08 -12.60 -9.87
C ILE A 486 -1.57 -12.76 -9.95
N ARG A 487 -1.03 -13.92 -9.54
CA ARG A 487 0.40 -14.21 -9.73
C ARG A 487 0.78 -14.27 -11.20
N ALA A 488 -0.02 -14.91 -12.05
CA ALA A 488 0.24 -14.97 -13.48
C ALA A 488 0.17 -13.57 -14.13
N SER A 489 -0.82 -12.76 -13.75
CA SER A 489 -0.99 -11.40 -14.24
C SER A 489 0.14 -10.46 -13.79
N ALA A 490 0.59 -10.60 -12.54
CA ALA A 490 1.77 -9.90 -12.04
C ALA A 490 3.04 -10.29 -12.80
N GLY A 491 3.20 -11.56 -13.16
CA GLY A 491 4.31 -12.02 -14.02
C GLY A 491 4.32 -11.35 -15.40
N LYS A 492 3.14 -11.18 -16.02
CA LYS A 492 2.99 -10.40 -17.27
C LYS A 492 3.32 -8.91 -17.09
N SER A 493 3.18 -8.40 -15.88
CA SER A 493 3.55 -7.04 -15.48
C SER A 493 5.00 -6.94 -14.98
N TYR A 494 5.84 -7.97 -15.20
CA TYR A 494 7.23 -8.05 -14.74
C TYR A 494 7.39 -7.91 -13.21
N LEU A 495 6.34 -8.22 -12.45
CA LEU A 495 6.34 -8.21 -10.99
C LEU A 495 6.50 -9.62 -10.44
N LYS A 496 7.22 -9.72 -9.33
CA LYS A 496 7.26 -10.93 -8.51
C LYS A 496 6.52 -10.71 -7.22
N LEU A 497 5.44 -11.46 -7.02
CA LEU A 497 4.65 -11.41 -5.80
C LEU A 497 5.06 -12.48 -4.80
N GLU A 498 5.02 -12.12 -3.52
CA GLU A 498 5.16 -13.07 -2.42
C GLU A 498 4.00 -12.89 -1.44
N TRP A 499 3.26 -13.97 -1.17
CA TRP A 499 2.13 -13.93 -0.25
C TRP A 499 2.62 -13.78 1.19
N CYS A 500 1.96 -12.92 1.95
CA CYS A 500 2.25 -12.67 3.36
C CYS A 500 1.62 -13.76 4.26
N ASP A 501 1.88 -15.02 3.94
CA ASP A 501 1.36 -16.16 4.70
C ASP A 501 1.76 -16.01 6.18
N ARG A 502 0.81 -16.26 7.09
CA ARG A 502 0.89 -16.05 8.56
C ARG A 502 0.93 -14.59 9.01
N GLU A 503 0.92 -13.63 8.09
CA GLU A 503 0.98 -12.19 8.37
C GLU A 503 -0.16 -11.39 7.70
N HIS A 504 -1.19 -12.07 7.16
CA HIS A 504 -2.25 -11.41 6.40
C HIS A 504 -2.96 -10.29 7.15
N HIS A 505 -3.23 -10.44 8.45
CA HIS A 505 -3.82 -9.39 9.28
C HIS A 505 -2.99 -8.09 9.33
N ARG A 506 -1.66 -8.18 9.23
CA ARG A 506 -0.77 -6.99 9.16
C ARG A 506 -0.65 -6.48 7.73
N ALA A 507 -0.54 -7.39 6.77
CA ALA A 507 -0.33 -7.05 5.37
C ALA A 507 -1.57 -6.41 4.74
N PHE A 508 -2.77 -6.86 5.10
CA PHE A 508 -4.05 -6.33 4.62
C PHE A 508 -4.20 -4.84 4.93
N VAL A 509 -3.67 -4.36 6.05
CA VAL A 509 -3.69 -2.94 6.42
C VAL A 509 -2.96 -2.07 5.38
N ASN A 510 -1.98 -2.62 4.67
CA ASN A 510 -1.25 -1.87 3.64
C ASN A 510 -2.03 -1.68 2.33
N THR A 511 -3.21 -2.28 2.19
CA THR A 511 -4.15 -2.00 1.10
C THR A 511 -5.37 -1.20 1.55
N LEU A 512 -5.46 -0.85 2.84
CA LEU A 512 -6.39 0.16 3.36
C LEU A 512 -5.87 1.58 3.07
N PRO A 513 -6.74 2.61 3.05
CA PRO A 513 -6.40 3.99 2.76
C PRO A 513 -5.64 4.70 3.90
N PHE A 514 -4.55 4.10 4.37
CA PHE A 514 -3.77 4.51 5.54
C PHE A 514 -2.30 4.82 5.21
N ALA A 515 -1.88 4.70 3.95
CA ALA A 515 -0.50 4.93 3.49
C ALA A 515 0.57 4.22 4.35
N THR A 516 0.28 2.98 4.76
CA THR A 516 1.20 2.15 5.53
C THR A 516 2.10 1.30 4.63
N GLY A 517 3.00 0.53 5.23
CA GLY A 517 3.81 -0.47 4.53
C GLY A 517 5.29 -0.08 4.31
N ILE A 518 5.66 1.19 4.56
CA ILE A 518 7.06 1.64 4.52
C ILE A 518 7.53 1.97 5.94
N ARG A 519 8.63 1.35 6.34
CA ARG A 519 9.35 1.65 7.58
C ARG A 519 10.40 2.73 7.26
N ARG A 520 10.36 3.84 8.00
CA ARG A 520 11.45 4.81 8.04
C ARG A 520 12.50 4.40 9.06
#